data_AF-A0A532D962-F1
#
_entry.id   AF-A0A532D962-F1
#
_cell.length_a   1.000
_cell.length_b   1.000
_cell.length_c   1.000
_cell.angle_alpha   90.00
_cell.angle_beta   90.00
_cell.angle_gamma   90.00
#
_symmetry.space_group_name_H-M   'P 1'
#
loop_
_entity.id
_entity.type
_entity.pdbx_description
1 polymer ?
#
loop_
_entity_poly.entity_id
_entity_poly.type
_entity_poly.pdbx_seq_one_letter_code
_entity_poly.pdbx_strand_id
1 'polypeptide(L)'
;MKRRPYAVFALLVLLFVQGGCSASVLQLRGQPDLHFGGYRQKLADKKELAERFLACTRQAHDEPLSERRNVGISPNALSFQAQEGHETSVRPLAAVIETVRSRHADKGTSLSVLANVLGGLSTEAHARIDLGKLTEVIEVVRQWQGYLGLDEDQLEQDASRFARMLSAYNKAYFGDLRFTAEPVASGDGLRGVVKVASNGFVDRSGNALLFPGISAGLEVSPADSVRISGATVDSQRVSADLMRIFLEAFFDAAYRVPAVHGATALRVGSDPLESPYPEFDADRPMISLEALARVTRDALRAEAAVTALVGKAVRGGSVFGTQNETVAATLETAAGVIAKKLAEHEGFCYYQVIEGTLTQHFLSSPQITH
;
A
#
# COMPACT_ATOMS: atom_id res chain seq x y z
N MET A 1 7.55 30.66 58.02
CA MET A 1 8.03 30.60 56.61
C MET A 1 8.54 29.19 56.33
N LYS A 2 7.90 28.42 55.41
CA LYS A 2 8.45 27.27 54.65
C LYS A 2 7.30 26.44 54.04
N ARG A 3 6.82 26.83 52.87
CA ARG A 3 6.03 25.98 51.95
C ARG A 3 6.23 26.46 50.51
N ARG A 4 7.33 26.06 49.86
CA ARG A 4 7.51 26.17 48.39
C ARG A 4 8.46 25.10 47.78
N PRO A 5 8.25 23.78 47.97
CA PRO A 5 8.83 22.78 47.06
C PRO A 5 7.82 22.22 46.04
N TYR A 6 6.53 22.13 46.38
CA TYR A 6 5.53 21.45 45.55
C TYR A 6 5.14 22.22 44.27
N ALA A 7 5.14 23.55 44.31
CA ALA A 7 4.79 24.37 43.15
C ALA A 7 5.88 24.33 42.05
N VAL A 8 7.15 24.22 42.45
CA VAL A 8 8.27 24.12 41.49
C VAL A 8 8.31 22.73 40.85
N PHE A 9 7.99 21.69 41.61
CA PHE A 9 7.90 20.32 41.08
C PHE A 9 6.74 20.16 40.09
N ALA A 10 5.56 20.70 40.40
CA ALA A 10 4.43 20.70 39.47
C ALA A 10 4.71 21.50 38.19
N LEU A 11 5.40 22.64 38.29
CA LEU A 11 5.79 23.45 37.12
C LEU A 11 6.84 22.75 36.27
N LEU A 12 7.81 22.05 36.88
CA LEU A 12 8.80 21.25 36.16
C LEU A 12 8.17 20.03 35.47
N VAL A 13 7.20 19.36 36.10
CA VAL A 13 6.44 18.28 35.46
C VAL A 13 5.60 18.82 34.30
N LEU A 14 4.95 19.97 34.44
CA LEU A 14 4.21 20.61 33.35
C LEU A 14 5.14 21.05 32.20
N LEU A 15 6.33 21.58 32.50
CA LEU A 15 7.32 21.96 31.48
C LEU A 15 7.95 20.73 30.79
N PHE A 16 8.14 19.60 31.50
CA PHE A 16 8.57 18.34 30.89
C PHE A 16 7.48 17.69 30.04
N VAL A 17 6.21 17.80 30.45
CA VAL A 17 5.06 17.31 29.68
C VAL A 17 4.81 18.19 28.44
N GLN A 18 5.02 19.50 28.52
CA GLN A 18 4.89 20.42 27.38
C GLN A 18 6.11 20.43 26.45
N GLY A 19 7.32 20.18 26.97
CA GLY A 19 8.53 19.99 26.15
C GLY A 19 8.61 18.61 25.48
N GLY A 20 7.77 17.66 25.90
CA GLY A 20 7.71 16.31 25.37
C GLY A 20 6.85 16.13 24.11
N CYS A 21 5.98 17.08 23.74
CA CYS A 21 5.17 17.01 22.51
C CYS A 21 5.98 17.35 21.24
N SER A 22 7.27 17.02 21.22
CA SER A 22 8.04 17.04 19.98
C SER A 22 7.53 15.89 19.14
N ALA A 23 6.84 16.21 18.03
CA ALA A 23 6.38 15.24 17.05
C ALA A 23 7.47 14.17 16.83
N SER A 24 7.12 12.89 16.97
CA SER A 24 8.04 11.77 16.80
C SER A 24 8.35 11.63 15.30
N VAL A 25 9.22 12.52 14.83
CA VAL A 25 9.69 12.59 13.45
C VAL A 25 10.88 11.68 13.33
N LEU A 26 10.72 10.58 12.61
CA LEU A 26 11.82 9.67 12.33
C LEU A 26 12.59 10.16 11.10
N GLN A 27 13.87 10.51 11.28
CA GLN A 27 14.77 10.77 10.17
C GLN A 27 15.25 9.43 9.58
N LEU A 28 15.02 9.23 8.29
CA LEU A 28 15.53 8.06 7.54
C LEU A 28 17.02 8.20 7.15
N ARG A 29 17.76 9.14 7.75
CA ARG A 29 19.12 9.48 7.35
C ARG A 29 20.09 8.35 7.71
N GLY A 30 20.86 7.87 6.72
CA GLY A 30 22.01 6.98 6.93
C GLY A 30 21.80 5.50 6.57
N GLN A 31 20.64 5.10 6.04
CA GLN A 31 20.47 3.78 5.44
C GLN A 31 20.59 3.88 3.91
N PRO A 32 21.72 3.44 3.31
CA PRO A 32 21.94 3.52 1.86
C PRO A 32 20.91 2.71 1.04
N ASP A 33 20.18 1.80 1.68
CA ASP A 33 19.18 0.95 1.02
C ASP A 33 17.79 1.62 0.89
N LEU A 34 17.58 2.82 1.45
CA LEU A 34 16.30 3.56 1.40
C LEU A 34 16.27 4.68 0.36
N HIS A 35 17.17 4.67 -0.63
CA HIS A 35 17.29 5.77 -1.59
C HIS A 35 16.17 5.79 -2.65
N PHE A 36 14.97 6.24 -2.26
CA PHE A 36 13.94 6.78 -3.17
C PHE A 36 14.55 7.84 -4.12
N GLY A 37 15.46 8.67 -3.60
CA GLY A 37 16.20 9.65 -4.40
C GLY A 37 17.27 9.07 -5.33
N GLY A 38 17.61 7.78 -5.22
CA GLY A 38 18.73 7.17 -5.92
C GLY A 38 18.52 7.12 -7.44
N TYR A 39 17.30 6.86 -7.90
CA TYR A 39 17.01 6.78 -9.34
C TYR A 39 17.10 8.14 -10.02
N ARG A 40 16.58 9.20 -9.40
CA ARG A 40 16.70 10.57 -9.93
C ARG A 40 18.15 11.02 -10.00
N GLN A 41 18.93 10.75 -8.95
CA GLN A 41 20.35 11.08 -8.92
C GLN A 41 21.14 10.33 -10.01
N LYS A 42 20.84 9.05 -10.26
CA LYS A 42 21.44 8.27 -11.37
C LYS A 42 21.11 8.82 -12.76
N LEU A 43 20.07 9.64 -12.88
CA LEU A 43 19.64 10.27 -14.14
C LEU A 43 19.99 11.77 -14.21
N ALA A 44 20.62 12.35 -13.17
CA ALA A 44 20.87 13.78 -13.08
C ALA A 44 21.67 14.34 -14.27
N ASP A 45 22.66 13.58 -14.75
CA ASP A 45 23.50 13.96 -15.89
C ASP A 45 22.85 13.65 -17.26
N LYS A 46 21.64 13.06 -17.27
CA LYS A 46 20.96 12.55 -18.47
C LYS A 46 19.59 13.19 -18.63
N LYS A 47 19.55 14.48 -19.00
CA LYS A 47 18.34 15.31 -19.07
C LYS A 47 17.14 14.61 -19.74
N GLU A 48 17.33 14.04 -20.93
CA GLU A 48 16.24 13.37 -21.65
C GLU A 48 15.67 12.16 -20.90
N LEU A 49 16.54 11.34 -20.30
CA LEU A 49 16.10 10.18 -19.52
C LEU A 49 15.43 10.62 -18.21
N ALA A 50 15.92 11.68 -17.59
CA ALA A 50 15.27 12.27 -16.41
C ALA A 50 13.86 12.77 -16.74
N GLU A 51 13.66 13.41 -17.90
CA GLU A 51 12.35 13.85 -18.37
C GLU A 51 11.40 12.66 -18.64
N ARG A 52 11.88 11.61 -19.32
CA ARG A 52 11.09 10.38 -19.55
C ARG A 52 10.75 9.67 -18.24
N PHE A 53 11.68 9.62 -17.28
CA PHE A 53 11.45 9.06 -15.95
C PHE A 53 10.39 9.85 -15.19
N LEU A 54 10.46 11.18 -15.21
CA LEU A 54 9.45 12.05 -14.60
C LEU A 54 8.09 11.90 -15.28
N ALA A 55 8.04 11.73 -16.61
CA ALA A 55 6.81 11.46 -17.32
C ALA A 55 6.18 10.13 -16.87
N CYS A 56 6.96 9.05 -16.77
CA CYS A 56 6.50 7.75 -16.27
C CYS A 56 5.96 7.84 -14.84
N THR A 57 6.73 8.43 -13.91
CA THR A 57 6.32 8.52 -12.50
C THR A 57 5.06 9.34 -12.26
N ARG A 58 4.75 10.28 -13.17
CA ARG A 58 3.55 11.14 -13.14
C ARG A 58 2.33 10.55 -13.83
N GLN A 59 2.47 9.44 -14.54
CA GLN A 59 1.40 8.89 -15.36
C GLN A 59 0.26 8.41 -14.47
N ALA A 60 -0.89 9.09 -14.55
CA ALA A 60 -2.13 8.63 -13.94
C ALA A 60 -2.79 7.60 -14.86
N HIS A 61 -3.38 6.56 -14.28
CA HIS A 61 -3.94 5.44 -15.03
C HIS A 61 -5.46 5.28 -14.91
N ASP A 62 -6.12 6.13 -14.13
CA ASP A 62 -7.57 6.13 -13.90
C ASP A 62 -8.35 6.97 -14.92
N GLU A 63 -7.71 7.45 -16.00
CA GLU A 63 -8.45 8.13 -17.07
C GLU A 63 -9.33 7.13 -17.87
N PRO A 64 -10.64 7.42 -18.03
CA PRO A 64 -11.54 6.60 -18.84
C PRO A 64 -10.99 6.39 -20.25
N LEU A 65 -11.11 5.17 -20.81
CA LEU A 65 -10.61 4.86 -22.16
C LEU A 65 -11.21 5.78 -23.24
N SER A 66 -12.40 6.34 -23.01
CA SER A 66 -13.06 7.31 -23.89
C SER A 66 -12.32 8.64 -24.01
N GLU A 67 -11.64 9.10 -22.95
CA GLU A 67 -10.86 10.35 -22.99
C GLU A 67 -9.49 10.12 -23.66
N ARG A 68 -8.92 8.92 -23.50
CA ARG A 68 -7.63 8.55 -24.09
C ARG A 68 -7.63 8.52 -25.62
N ARG A 69 -8.80 8.26 -26.25
CA ARG A 69 -8.94 8.24 -27.72
C ARG A 69 -8.85 9.61 -28.37
N ASN A 70 -9.08 10.69 -27.62
CA ASN A 70 -9.03 12.06 -28.14
C ASN A 70 -7.66 12.72 -28.01
N VAL A 71 -6.65 12.04 -27.43
CA VAL A 71 -5.28 12.56 -27.29
C VAL A 71 -4.39 12.12 -28.47
N GLY A 72 -4.97 12.11 -29.67
CA GLY A 72 -4.21 12.21 -30.91
C GLY A 72 -4.19 13.69 -31.32
N ILE A 73 -3.11 14.39 -30.99
CA ILE A 73 -2.80 15.80 -31.31
C ILE A 73 -3.09 16.80 -30.16
N SER A 74 -1.99 17.39 -29.68
CA SER A 74 -1.84 18.63 -28.89
C SER A 74 -1.68 18.51 -27.36
N PRO A 75 -0.51 18.86 -26.80
CA PRO A 75 -0.24 18.87 -25.37
C PRO A 75 -0.68 20.21 -24.76
N ASN A 76 -1.99 20.43 -24.62
CA ASN A 76 -2.51 21.46 -23.71
C ASN A 76 -3.20 20.76 -22.56
N ALA A 77 -2.37 20.21 -21.66
CA ALA A 77 -2.80 19.74 -20.37
C ALA A 77 -3.41 20.92 -19.58
N LEU A 78 -4.56 20.66 -18.96
CA LEU A 78 -5.19 21.56 -18.00
C LEU A 78 -4.14 22.04 -16.99
N SER A 79 -3.90 23.34 -17.00
CA SER A 79 -3.01 24.07 -16.09
C SER A 79 -3.57 24.02 -14.67
N PHE A 80 -3.37 22.91 -13.97
CA PHE A 80 -3.11 23.01 -12.54
C PHE A 80 -1.74 23.67 -12.40
N GLN A 81 -1.72 24.93 -11.96
CA GLN A 81 -0.51 25.59 -11.46
C GLN A 81 -0.06 24.88 -10.17
N ALA A 82 0.45 23.65 -10.31
CA ALA A 82 1.24 23.01 -9.28
C ALA A 82 2.60 23.71 -9.28
N GLN A 83 3.02 24.24 -8.13
CA GLN A 83 4.34 24.86 -7.98
C GLN A 83 5.42 23.90 -8.52
N GLU A 84 6.23 24.38 -9.47
CA GLU A 84 7.16 23.59 -10.30
C GLU A 84 8.29 22.86 -9.54
N GLY A 85 8.31 22.91 -8.21
CA GLY A 85 9.23 22.14 -7.40
C GLY A 85 8.49 21.12 -6.55
N HIS A 86 8.82 19.84 -6.73
CA HIS A 86 8.73 18.81 -5.68
C HIS A 86 7.43 17.96 -5.55
N GLU A 87 6.30 18.29 -6.21
CA GLU A 87 5.04 17.50 -6.09
C GLU A 87 4.91 16.29 -7.05
N THR A 88 5.99 15.89 -7.70
CA THR A 88 5.94 15.16 -8.97
C THR A 88 5.62 13.66 -8.88
N SER A 89 5.73 13.02 -7.71
CA SER A 89 5.42 11.59 -7.54
C SER A 89 4.00 11.30 -7.06
N VAL A 90 3.23 12.32 -6.69
CA VAL A 90 1.93 12.16 -6.03
C VAL A 90 0.75 12.27 -7.00
N ARG A 91 1.00 12.70 -8.25
CA ARG A 91 -0.05 12.90 -9.26
C ARG A 91 -0.94 11.67 -9.51
N PRO A 92 -0.40 10.44 -9.70
CA PRO A 92 -1.26 9.26 -9.89
C PRO A 92 -2.17 9.01 -8.69
N LEU A 93 -1.68 9.27 -7.48
CA LEU A 93 -2.46 9.10 -6.24
C LEU A 93 -3.55 10.17 -6.13
N ALA A 94 -3.23 11.42 -6.48
CA ALA A 94 -4.20 12.51 -6.52
C ALA A 94 -5.34 12.22 -7.52
N ALA A 95 -5.03 11.58 -8.65
CA ALA A 95 -6.04 11.14 -9.61
C ALA A 95 -6.99 10.09 -9.00
N VAL A 96 -6.47 9.06 -8.31
CA VAL A 96 -7.30 8.08 -7.59
C VAL A 96 -8.20 8.78 -6.57
N ILE A 97 -7.63 9.70 -5.77
CA ILE A 97 -8.34 10.43 -4.73
C ILE A 97 -9.47 11.28 -5.34
N GLU A 98 -9.20 11.98 -6.45
CA GLU A 98 -10.19 12.80 -7.14
C GLU A 98 -11.31 11.95 -7.75
N THR A 99 -10.98 10.83 -8.39
CA THR A 99 -11.97 9.87 -8.91
C THR A 99 -12.88 9.40 -7.79
N VAL A 100 -12.33 9.00 -6.64
CA VAL A 100 -13.13 8.60 -5.47
C VAL A 100 -13.96 9.78 -4.94
N ARG A 101 -13.36 10.98 -4.82
CA ARG A 101 -14.05 12.18 -4.31
C ARG A 101 -15.23 12.58 -5.18
N SER A 102 -15.10 12.47 -6.51
CA SER A 102 -16.17 12.82 -7.46
C SER A 102 -17.42 11.95 -7.31
N ARG A 103 -17.26 10.72 -6.77
CA ARG A 103 -18.35 9.76 -6.54
C ARG A 103 -18.82 9.73 -5.10
N HIS A 104 -17.87 9.83 -4.17
CA HIS A 104 -18.05 9.71 -2.74
C HIS A 104 -17.29 10.84 -2.03
N ALA A 105 -17.92 12.01 -1.93
CA ALA A 105 -17.29 13.23 -1.43
C ALA A 105 -16.71 13.09 0.00
N ASP A 106 -17.39 12.35 0.87
CA ASP A 106 -16.93 12.06 2.25
C ASP A 106 -15.70 11.15 2.26
N LYS A 107 -15.64 10.16 1.34
CA LYS A 107 -14.53 9.20 1.24
C LYS A 107 -13.29 9.78 0.57
N GLY A 108 -13.45 10.60 -0.46
CA GLY A 108 -12.32 11.27 -1.10
C GLY A 108 -11.57 12.22 -0.16
N THR A 109 -12.29 12.80 0.80
CA THR A 109 -11.68 13.64 1.85
C THR A 109 -10.78 12.82 2.77
N SER A 110 -11.20 11.61 3.18
CA SER A 110 -10.38 10.76 4.06
C SER A 110 -9.11 10.28 3.36
N LEU A 111 -9.16 9.94 2.07
CA LEU A 111 -7.97 9.56 1.31
C LEU A 111 -6.97 10.71 1.09
N SER A 112 -7.36 11.97 1.28
CA SER A 112 -6.45 13.11 1.14
C SER A 112 -5.34 13.11 2.22
N VAL A 113 -5.57 12.43 3.34
CA VAL A 113 -4.55 12.16 4.37
C VAL A 113 -3.36 11.39 3.77
N LEU A 114 -3.60 10.41 2.89
CA LEU A 114 -2.53 9.65 2.23
C LEU A 114 -1.68 10.56 1.35
N ALA A 115 -2.29 11.46 0.58
CA ALA A 115 -1.54 12.44 -0.21
C ALA A 115 -0.68 13.34 0.68
N ASN A 116 -1.18 13.77 1.84
CA ASN A 116 -0.44 14.60 2.79
C ASN A 116 0.74 13.88 3.46
N VAL A 117 0.60 12.57 3.72
CA VAL A 117 1.70 11.70 4.18
C VAL A 117 2.75 11.58 3.10
N LEU A 118 2.32 11.29 1.87
CA LEU A 118 3.20 11.02 0.73
C LEU A 118 3.93 12.27 0.26
N GLY A 119 3.26 13.43 0.27
CA GLY A 119 3.89 14.72 0.04
C GLY A 119 5.04 14.99 1.01
N GLY A 120 4.92 14.58 2.27
CA GLY A 120 6.00 14.68 3.27
C GLY A 120 7.17 13.71 3.03
N LEU A 121 6.92 12.57 2.38
CA LEU A 121 7.94 11.58 2.03
C LEU A 121 8.68 11.95 0.74
N SER A 122 8.00 12.61 -0.20
CA SER A 122 8.57 12.94 -1.52
C SER A 122 9.36 14.24 -1.56
N THR A 123 9.23 15.13 -0.56
CA THR A 123 9.68 16.52 -0.65
C THR A 123 11.13 16.81 -0.26
N GLU A 124 11.92 15.88 0.28
CA GLU A 124 13.26 16.24 0.79
C GLU A 124 14.36 15.17 0.65
N ALA A 125 15.62 15.63 0.59
CA ALA A 125 16.83 14.85 0.89
C ALA A 125 16.85 14.27 2.32
N HIS A 126 15.82 14.56 3.12
CA HIS A 126 15.64 14.18 4.51
C HIS A 126 14.24 13.59 4.70
N ALA A 127 13.83 12.62 3.86
CA ALA A 127 12.55 11.92 4.00
C ALA A 127 12.27 11.59 5.48
N ARG A 128 11.14 12.09 5.96
CA ARG A 128 10.71 12.01 7.36
C ARG A 128 9.41 11.25 7.44
N ILE A 129 9.36 10.26 8.33
CA ILE A 129 8.12 9.58 8.66
C ILE A 129 7.53 10.27 9.89
N ASP A 130 6.38 10.90 9.70
CA ASP A 130 5.58 11.49 10.79
C ASP A 130 4.61 10.43 11.31
N LEU A 131 4.87 9.91 12.52
CA LEU A 131 4.02 8.90 13.15
C LEU A 131 2.60 9.41 13.43
N GLY A 132 2.42 10.72 13.63
CA GLY A 132 1.10 11.33 13.80
C GLY A 132 0.27 11.18 12.52
N LYS A 133 0.87 11.53 11.37
CA LYS A 133 0.20 11.34 10.08
C LYS A 133 -0.04 9.87 9.72
N LEU A 134 0.88 8.96 10.08
CA LEU A 134 0.62 7.52 9.91
C LEU A 134 -0.54 7.03 10.78
N THR A 135 -0.75 7.62 11.96
CA THR A 135 -1.91 7.32 12.80
C THR A 135 -3.21 7.78 12.12
N GLU A 136 -3.20 8.93 11.44
CA GLU A 136 -4.35 9.36 10.63
C GLU A 136 -4.66 8.35 9.50
N VAL A 137 -3.64 7.76 8.87
CA VAL A 137 -3.83 6.70 7.87
C VAL A 137 -4.54 5.48 8.47
N ILE A 138 -4.23 5.09 9.71
CA ILE A 138 -4.93 4.00 10.41
C ILE A 138 -6.43 4.28 10.51
N GLU A 139 -6.81 5.50 10.86
CA GLU A 139 -8.21 5.90 10.97
C GLU A 139 -8.92 5.91 9.61
N VAL A 140 -8.24 6.33 8.54
CA VAL A 140 -8.75 6.21 7.16
C VAL A 140 -9.01 4.76 6.80
N VAL A 141 -8.04 3.86 7.04
CA VAL A 141 -8.20 2.43 6.75
C VAL A 141 -9.37 1.84 7.54
N ARG A 142 -9.49 2.17 8.83
CA ARG A 142 -10.62 1.72 9.66
C ARG A 142 -11.96 2.16 9.10
N GLN A 143 -12.07 3.42 8.67
CA GLN A 143 -13.29 3.96 8.06
C GLN A 143 -13.67 3.19 6.79
N TRP A 144 -12.70 2.87 5.95
CA TRP A 144 -12.91 2.11 4.71
C TRP A 144 -13.23 0.63 4.96
N GLN A 145 -12.59 0.01 5.95
CA GLN A 145 -12.90 -1.37 6.34
C GLN A 145 -14.33 -1.50 6.88
N GLY A 146 -14.82 -0.49 7.61
CA GLY A 146 -16.23 -0.43 8.02
C GLY A 146 -17.21 -0.30 6.85
N TYR A 147 -16.80 0.36 5.76
CA TYR A 147 -17.62 0.50 4.55
C TYR A 147 -17.72 -0.81 3.76
N LEU A 148 -16.63 -1.55 3.62
CA LEU A 148 -16.61 -2.85 2.92
C LEU A 148 -17.56 -3.87 3.55
N GLY A 149 -17.66 -3.90 4.87
CA GLY A 149 -18.49 -4.87 5.59
C GLY A 149 -20.01 -4.66 5.46
N LEU A 150 -20.44 -3.51 4.96
CA LEU A 150 -21.87 -3.17 4.83
C LEU A 150 -22.38 -3.30 3.39
N ASP A 151 -21.54 -3.02 2.40
CA ASP A 151 -21.98 -2.78 1.02
C ASP A 151 -21.00 -3.35 -0.05
N GLU A 152 -20.45 -4.57 0.14
CA GLU A 152 -19.52 -5.21 -0.82
C GLU A 152 -20.05 -5.20 -2.26
N ASP A 153 -21.35 -5.50 -2.46
CA ASP A 153 -22.00 -5.47 -3.77
C ASP A 153 -21.99 -4.07 -4.42
N GLN A 154 -22.11 -3.00 -3.62
CA GLN A 154 -22.03 -1.64 -4.13
C GLN A 154 -20.59 -1.26 -4.49
N LEU A 155 -19.61 -1.72 -3.72
CA LEU A 155 -18.18 -1.51 -4.01
C LEU A 155 -17.73 -2.28 -5.25
N GLU A 156 -18.23 -3.49 -5.48
CA GLU A 156 -17.99 -4.25 -6.72
C GLU A 156 -18.57 -3.52 -7.95
N GLN A 157 -19.70 -2.82 -7.76
CA GLN A 157 -20.35 -1.98 -8.78
C GLN A 157 -19.79 -0.56 -8.84
N ASP A 158 -18.84 -0.20 -7.98
CA ASP A 158 -18.25 1.14 -7.95
C ASP A 158 -17.37 1.35 -9.19
N ALA A 159 -17.54 2.51 -9.81
CA ALA A 159 -16.71 2.91 -10.96
C ALA A 159 -15.24 3.08 -10.57
N SER A 160 -14.93 3.43 -9.31
CA SER A 160 -13.55 3.60 -8.85
C SER A 160 -12.78 2.29 -8.89
N ARG A 161 -11.68 2.28 -9.63
CA ARG A 161 -10.73 1.15 -9.66
C ARG A 161 -10.22 0.79 -8.27
N PHE A 162 -9.94 1.79 -7.43
CA PHE A 162 -9.49 1.56 -6.06
C PHE A 162 -10.52 0.77 -5.24
N ALA A 163 -11.80 1.14 -5.31
CA ALA A 163 -12.89 0.45 -4.62
C ALA A 163 -12.99 -1.02 -5.04
N ARG A 164 -12.97 -1.27 -6.37
CA ARG A 164 -12.99 -2.64 -6.93
C ARG A 164 -11.76 -3.46 -6.54
N MET A 165 -10.57 -2.86 -6.58
CA MET A 165 -9.34 -3.51 -6.13
C MET A 165 -9.40 -3.86 -4.64
N LEU A 166 -9.82 -2.91 -3.82
CA LEU A 166 -9.94 -3.10 -2.38
C LEU A 166 -10.92 -4.22 -2.05
N SER A 167 -12.09 -4.26 -2.70
CA SER A 167 -13.06 -5.36 -2.56
C SER A 167 -12.44 -6.70 -2.95
N ALA A 168 -11.85 -6.81 -4.14
CA ALA A 168 -11.21 -8.04 -4.61
C ALA A 168 -10.07 -8.52 -3.69
N TYR A 169 -9.29 -7.60 -3.13
CA TYR A 169 -8.17 -7.92 -2.24
C TYR A 169 -8.66 -8.43 -0.89
N ASN A 170 -9.69 -7.80 -0.31
CA ASN A 170 -10.30 -8.26 0.93
C ASN A 170 -10.96 -9.63 0.75
N LYS A 171 -11.70 -9.83 -0.35
CA LYS A 171 -12.31 -11.12 -0.70
C LYS A 171 -11.26 -12.23 -0.85
N ALA A 172 -10.15 -11.94 -1.53
CA ALA A 172 -9.04 -12.88 -1.66
C ALA A 172 -8.38 -13.20 -0.31
N TYR A 173 -8.27 -12.22 0.58
CA TYR A 173 -7.66 -12.41 1.90
C TYR A 173 -8.56 -13.19 2.86
N PHE A 174 -9.80 -12.75 3.07
CA PHE A 174 -10.72 -13.39 4.00
C PHE A 174 -11.23 -14.74 3.49
N GLY A 175 -11.32 -14.94 2.16
CA GLY A 175 -11.79 -16.18 1.56
C GLY A 175 -13.26 -16.48 1.86
N ASP A 176 -13.70 -17.66 1.42
CA ASP A 176 -15.07 -18.12 1.67
C ASP A 176 -15.16 -18.85 3.01
N LEU A 177 -16.22 -18.58 3.77
CA LEU A 177 -16.57 -19.38 4.94
C LEU A 177 -17.16 -20.71 4.48
N ARG A 178 -16.47 -21.82 4.76
CA ARG A 178 -16.97 -23.17 4.48
C ARG A 178 -17.37 -23.88 5.76
N PHE A 179 -18.59 -24.40 5.76
CA PHE A 179 -19.12 -25.22 6.83
C PHE A 179 -18.95 -26.69 6.46
N THR A 180 -18.15 -27.42 7.24
CA THR A 180 -18.01 -28.87 7.11
C THR A 180 -18.60 -29.53 8.34
N ALA A 181 -19.63 -30.35 8.17
CA ALA A 181 -20.17 -31.19 9.23
C ALA A 181 -19.62 -32.61 9.08
N GLU A 182 -18.92 -33.09 10.10
CA GLU A 182 -18.37 -34.45 10.16
C GLU A 182 -19.02 -35.20 11.33
N PRO A 183 -19.45 -36.48 11.14
CA PRO A 183 -19.89 -37.32 12.25
C PRO A 183 -18.70 -37.60 13.17
N VAL A 184 -18.92 -37.56 14.50
CA VAL A 184 -17.87 -37.88 15.47
C VAL A 184 -17.56 -39.39 15.39
N ALA A 185 -16.28 -39.75 15.31
CA ALA A 185 -15.82 -41.14 15.12
C ALA A 185 -16.32 -42.13 16.20
N SER A 186 -16.83 -41.61 17.33
CA SER A 186 -17.38 -42.36 18.46
C SER A 186 -18.85 -42.80 18.29
N GLY A 187 -19.52 -42.45 17.19
CA GLY A 187 -20.84 -42.97 16.82
C GLY A 187 -22.05 -42.23 17.38
N ASP A 188 -21.87 -41.28 18.29
CA ASP A 188 -22.96 -40.45 18.83
C ASP A 188 -22.43 -39.01 18.98
N GLY A 189 -22.91 -38.10 18.13
CA GLY A 189 -22.50 -36.69 18.09
C GLY A 189 -22.19 -36.16 16.69
N LEU A 190 -22.45 -34.87 16.48
CA LEU A 190 -22.16 -34.16 15.23
C LEU A 190 -21.12 -33.08 15.50
N ARG A 191 -20.03 -33.08 14.71
CA ARG A 191 -18.99 -32.07 14.77
C ARG A 191 -19.12 -31.15 13.57
N GLY A 192 -19.64 -29.95 13.79
CA GLY A 192 -19.57 -28.87 12.82
C GLY A 192 -18.21 -28.16 12.94
N VAL A 193 -17.43 -28.12 11.87
CA VAL A 193 -16.23 -27.28 11.81
C VAL A 193 -16.46 -26.21 10.76
N VAL A 194 -16.39 -24.95 11.18
CA VAL A 194 -16.29 -23.82 10.26
C VAL A 194 -14.82 -23.62 9.95
N LYS A 195 -14.45 -23.79 8.69
CA LYS A 195 -13.10 -23.50 8.20
C LYS A 195 -13.20 -22.34 7.22
N VAL A 196 -12.40 -21.32 7.46
CA VAL A 196 -12.16 -20.28 6.47
C VAL A 196 -11.27 -20.88 5.37
N ALA A 197 -11.79 -20.96 4.15
CA ALA A 197 -11.04 -21.42 3.00
C ALA A 197 -10.64 -20.19 2.16
N SER A 198 -9.46 -19.65 2.47
CA SER A 198 -8.88 -18.54 1.72
C SER A 198 -7.74 -19.04 0.84
N ASN A 199 -7.76 -18.68 -0.45
CA ASN A 199 -6.62 -18.87 -1.35
C ASN A 199 -5.51 -17.84 -1.08
N GLY A 200 -5.77 -16.86 -0.21
CA GLY A 200 -4.88 -15.78 0.14
C GLY A 200 -4.95 -14.61 -0.83
N PHE A 201 -4.68 -13.43 -0.30
CA PHE A 201 -4.33 -12.27 -1.11
C PHE A 201 -2.92 -12.46 -1.67
N VAL A 202 -2.74 -12.36 -2.98
CA VAL A 202 -1.43 -12.45 -3.63
C VAL A 202 -1.08 -11.07 -4.17
N ASP A 203 -0.02 -10.48 -3.64
CA ASP A 203 0.45 -9.16 -4.08
C ASP A 203 0.95 -9.17 -5.54
N ARG A 204 1.21 -7.98 -6.07
CA ARG A 204 1.72 -7.78 -7.44
C ARG A 204 2.96 -8.63 -7.76
N SER A 205 3.82 -8.89 -6.78
CA SER A 205 5.06 -9.64 -6.95
C SER A 205 4.93 -11.15 -6.70
N GLY A 206 3.73 -11.63 -6.35
CA GLY A 206 3.46 -13.04 -6.10
C GLY A 206 3.56 -13.46 -4.63
N ASN A 207 3.75 -12.53 -3.68
CA ASN A 207 3.76 -12.88 -2.26
C ASN A 207 2.34 -13.09 -1.77
N ALA A 208 2.07 -14.25 -1.17
CA ALA A 208 0.76 -14.60 -0.65
C ALA A 208 0.63 -14.25 0.84
N LEU A 209 -0.46 -13.57 1.20
CA LEU A 209 -0.93 -13.35 2.55
C LEU A 209 -2.22 -14.14 2.78
N LEU A 210 -2.15 -15.07 3.72
CA LEU A 210 -3.26 -15.90 4.12
C LEU A 210 -3.84 -15.38 5.42
N PHE A 211 -5.16 -15.17 5.44
CA PHE A 211 -5.86 -14.90 6.67
C PHE A 211 -5.58 -16.04 7.65
N PRO A 212 -5.12 -15.77 8.89
CA PRO A 212 -4.78 -16.80 9.87
C PRO A 212 -5.97 -17.69 10.26
N GLY A 213 -7.19 -17.34 9.80
CA GLY A 213 -8.39 -18.13 9.95
C GLY A 213 -9.08 -17.87 11.29
N ILE A 214 -10.39 -18.05 11.29
CA ILE A 214 -11.16 -18.30 12.50
C ILE A 214 -11.63 -19.74 12.35
N SER A 215 -10.91 -20.70 12.93
CA SER A 215 -11.45 -22.06 13.02
C SER A 215 -12.34 -22.14 14.25
N ALA A 216 -13.64 -22.24 14.04
CA ALA A 216 -14.61 -22.51 15.10
C ALA A 216 -15.10 -23.96 14.93
N GLY A 217 -14.79 -24.81 15.90
CA GLY A 217 -15.36 -26.13 16.04
C GLY A 217 -16.54 -26.09 16.99
N LEU A 218 -17.70 -26.53 16.52
CA LEU A 218 -18.88 -26.84 17.31
C LEU A 218 -18.97 -28.36 17.45
N GLU A 219 -18.80 -28.86 18.65
CA GLU A 219 -19.00 -30.27 18.97
C GLU A 219 -20.28 -30.41 19.80
N VAL A 220 -21.27 -31.10 19.24
CA VAL A 220 -22.50 -31.45 19.95
C VAL A 220 -22.35 -32.89 20.43
N SER A 221 -22.15 -33.05 21.73
CA SER A 221 -22.05 -34.36 22.36
C SER A 221 -23.44 -34.96 22.61
N PRO A 222 -23.56 -36.29 22.71
CA PRO A 222 -24.83 -36.99 23.00
C PRO A 222 -25.41 -36.68 24.39
N ALA A 223 -24.65 -36.01 25.25
CA ALA A 223 -25.11 -35.51 26.57
C ALA A 223 -25.68 -34.08 26.51
N ASP A 224 -26.09 -33.60 25.32
CA ASP A 224 -26.52 -32.22 25.03
C ASP A 224 -25.49 -31.12 25.40
N SER A 225 -24.24 -31.49 25.66
CA SER A 225 -23.18 -30.51 25.93
C SER A 225 -22.61 -29.99 24.62
N VAL A 226 -22.71 -28.67 24.43
CA VAL A 226 -22.13 -27.95 23.30
C VAL A 226 -20.74 -27.47 23.68
N ARG A 227 -19.70 -27.96 22.99
CA ARG A 227 -18.33 -27.46 23.16
C ARG A 227 -17.93 -26.62 21.95
N ILE A 228 -17.63 -25.36 22.21
CA ILE A 228 -17.13 -24.41 21.21
C ILE A 228 -15.61 -24.31 21.38
N SER A 229 -14.86 -24.62 20.33
CA SER A 229 -13.40 -24.46 20.29
C SER A 229 -13.04 -23.47 19.19
N GLY A 230 -12.41 -22.35 19.54
CA GLY A 230 -11.98 -21.31 18.60
C GLY A 230 -10.46 -21.19 18.52
N ALA A 231 -9.91 -20.97 17.33
CA ALA A 231 -8.53 -20.47 17.22
C ALA A 231 -8.44 -19.02 17.74
N THR A 232 -7.34 -18.68 18.41
CA THR A 232 -7.08 -17.32 18.86
C THR A 232 -6.79 -16.42 17.67
N VAL A 233 -7.60 -15.38 17.48
CA VAL A 233 -7.37 -14.36 16.46
C VAL A 233 -6.30 -13.40 16.98
N ASP A 234 -5.15 -13.36 16.30
CA ASP A 234 -4.11 -12.39 16.58
C ASP A 234 -4.50 -11.03 16.00
N SER A 235 -4.95 -10.10 16.85
CA SER A 235 -5.37 -8.77 16.44
C SER A 235 -4.26 -7.98 15.76
N GLN A 236 -3.00 -8.19 16.16
CA GLN A 236 -1.84 -7.48 15.60
C GLN A 236 -1.64 -7.88 14.15
N ARG A 237 -1.70 -9.19 13.88
CA ARG A 237 -1.59 -9.73 12.52
C ARG A 237 -2.75 -9.30 11.65
N VAL A 238 -3.98 -9.41 12.16
CA VAL A 238 -5.17 -9.02 11.38
C VAL A 238 -5.15 -7.53 11.03
N SER A 239 -4.79 -6.65 11.97
CA SER A 239 -4.75 -5.21 11.68
C SER A 239 -3.62 -4.84 10.72
N ALA A 240 -2.45 -5.48 10.84
CA ALA A 240 -1.34 -5.34 9.91
C ALA A 240 -1.74 -5.79 8.49
N ASP A 241 -2.36 -6.96 8.36
CA ASP A 241 -2.77 -7.50 7.06
C ASP A 241 -3.86 -6.64 6.41
N LEU A 242 -4.85 -6.15 7.18
CA LEU A 242 -5.88 -5.22 6.66
C LEU A 242 -5.28 -3.89 6.19
N MET A 243 -4.32 -3.35 6.94
CA MET A 243 -3.57 -2.15 6.55
C MET A 243 -2.79 -2.38 5.25
N ARG A 244 -2.08 -3.51 5.15
CA ARG A 244 -1.36 -3.89 3.94
C ARG A 244 -2.30 -3.99 2.75
N ILE A 245 -3.39 -4.75 2.86
CA ILE A 245 -4.37 -4.94 1.78
C ILE A 245 -4.91 -3.60 1.28
N PHE A 246 -5.27 -2.71 2.21
CA PHE A 246 -5.76 -1.39 1.87
C PHE A 246 -4.74 -0.58 1.07
N LEU A 247 -3.49 -0.50 1.56
CA LEU A 247 -2.44 0.27 0.91
C LEU A 247 -2.01 -0.36 -0.42
N GLU A 248 -1.89 -1.69 -0.47
CA GLU A 248 -1.60 -2.42 -1.72
C GLU A 248 -2.66 -2.08 -2.78
N ALA A 249 -3.94 -2.16 -2.45
CA ALA A 249 -5.03 -1.80 -3.37
C ALA A 249 -4.96 -0.32 -3.81
N PHE A 250 -4.70 0.61 -2.87
CA PHE A 250 -4.60 2.04 -3.17
C PHE A 250 -3.46 2.36 -4.13
N PHE A 251 -2.27 1.83 -3.86
CA PHE A 251 -1.10 2.07 -4.70
C PHE A 251 -1.16 1.31 -6.02
N ASP A 252 -1.72 0.09 -6.04
CA ASP A 252 -1.90 -0.66 -7.28
C ASP A 252 -2.89 0.05 -8.22
N ALA A 253 -3.96 0.66 -7.68
CA ALA A 253 -4.86 1.48 -8.46
C ALA A 253 -4.13 2.68 -9.09
N ALA A 254 -3.28 3.35 -8.31
CA ALA A 254 -2.56 4.54 -8.74
C ALA A 254 -1.45 4.26 -9.76
N TYR A 255 -0.56 3.30 -9.46
CA TYR A 255 0.71 3.13 -10.16
C TYR A 255 0.69 2.05 -11.24
N ARG A 256 -0.11 1.00 -11.06
CA ARG A 256 -0.25 -0.11 -12.03
C ARG A 256 1.09 -0.64 -12.56
N VAL A 257 2.05 -0.85 -11.68
CA VAL A 257 3.27 -1.60 -12.03
C VAL A 257 2.84 -3.01 -12.46
N PRO A 258 3.39 -3.60 -13.54
CA PRO A 258 2.98 -4.93 -13.99
C PRO A 258 3.03 -5.99 -12.89
N ALA A 259 1.97 -6.79 -12.80
CA ALA A 259 1.84 -7.89 -11.86
C ALA A 259 2.30 -9.22 -12.46
N VAL A 260 2.83 -10.10 -11.62
CA VAL A 260 3.14 -11.48 -12.02
C VAL A 260 1.86 -12.29 -12.20
N HIS A 261 1.96 -13.34 -13.00
CA HIS A 261 0.85 -14.26 -13.21
C HIS A 261 0.29 -14.79 -11.87
N GLY A 262 -1.05 -14.79 -11.75
CA GLY A 262 -1.75 -15.28 -10.56
C GLY A 262 -1.96 -14.25 -9.44
N ALA A 263 -1.35 -13.06 -9.52
CA ALA A 263 -1.57 -11.96 -8.56
C ALA A 263 -3.04 -11.54 -8.49
N THR A 264 -3.50 -11.10 -7.31
CA THR A 264 -4.91 -10.71 -7.10
C THR A 264 -5.30 -9.50 -7.96
N ALA A 265 -4.37 -8.58 -8.22
CA ALA A 265 -4.58 -7.41 -9.08
C ALA A 265 -5.13 -7.76 -10.47
N LEU A 266 -4.73 -8.91 -11.02
CA LEU A 266 -5.14 -9.38 -12.35
C LEU A 266 -6.57 -9.93 -12.38
N ARG A 267 -7.17 -10.21 -11.22
CA ARG A 267 -8.52 -10.77 -11.09
C ARG A 267 -9.61 -9.72 -10.89
N VAL A 268 -9.22 -8.46 -10.73
CA VAL A 268 -10.14 -7.35 -10.54
C VAL A 268 -10.95 -7.18 -11.82
N GLY A 269 -12.28 -7.24 -11.69
CA GLY A 269 -13.21 -7.31 -12.82
C GLY A 269 -12.89 -6.30 -13.91
N SER A 270 -12.83 -6.77 -15.15
CA SER A 270 -12.65 -5.93 -16.33
C SER A 270 -13.94 -5.15 -16.56
N ASP A 271 -14.00 -3.90 -16.09
CA ASP A 271 -14.96 -2.95 -16.64
C ASP A 271 -14.61 -2.77 -18.12
N PRO A 272 -15.53 -3.03 -19.07
CA PRO A 272 -15.27 -2.86 -20.49
C PRO A 272 -14.84 -1.44 -20.88
N LEU A 273 -15.10 -0.44 -20.02
CA LEU A 273 -14.68 0.95 -20.18
C LEU A 273 -13.26 1.24 -19.68
N GLU A 274 -12.59 0.27 -19.06
CA GLU A 274 -11.27 0.44 -18.48
C GLU A 274 -10.24 -0.57 -18.99
N SER A 275 -8.97 -0.16 -18.94
CA SER A 275 -7.88 -1.09 -19.27
C SER A 275 -7.64 -2.11 -18.14
N PRO A 276 -7.40 -3.39 -18.46
CA PRO A 276 -7.11 -4.41 -17.45
C PRO A 276 -5.81 -4.07 -16.72
N TYR A 277 -5.65 -4.54 -15.48
CA TYR A 277 -4.40 -4.39 -14.76
C TYR A 277 -3.24 -5.01 -15.58
N PRO A 278 -2.09 -4.33 -15.73
CA PRO A 278 -1.02 -4.86 -16.57
C PRO A 278 -0.42 -6.12 -15.96
N GLU A 279 -0.36 -7.18 -16.76
CA GLU A 279 0.38 -8.40 -16.46
C GLU A 279 1.80 -8.29 -17.04
N PHE A 280 2.77 -8.87 -16.34
CA PHE A 280 4.11 -9.03 -16.87
C PHE A 280 4.13 -10.10 -17.96
N ASP A 281 4.39 -9.67 -19.20
CA ASP A 281 4.54 -10.53 -20.36
C ASP A 281 6.03 -10.80 -20.62
N ALA A 282 6.46 -12.06 -20.48
CA ALA A 282 7.85 -12.46 -20.72
C ALA A 282 8.24 -12.43 -22.21
N ASP A 283 7.27 -12.53 -23.12
CA ASP A 283 7.50 -12.49 -24.56
C ASP A 283 7.60 -11.04 -25.08
N ARG A 284 6.93 -10.11 -24.38
CA ARG A 284 6.96 -8.66 -24.67
C ARG A 284 7.20 -7.81 -23.42
N PRO A 285 8.35 -7.98 -22.76
CA PRO A 285 8.61 -7.32 -21.48
C PRO A 285 8.73 -5.80 -21.64
N MET A 286 8.03 -5.04 -20.80
CA MET A 286 8.25 -3.59 -20.67
C MET A 286 9.61 -3.28 -20.03
N ILE A 287 10.07 -4.17 -19.16
CA ILE A 287 11.41 -4.24 -18.57
C ILE A 287 11.83 -5.71 -18.50
N SER A 288 13.12 -5.99 -18.57
CA SER A 288 13.65 -7.35 -18.45
C SER A 288 13.20 -8.03 -17.17
N LEU A 289 13.09 -9.36 -17.19
CA LEU A 289 12.77 -10.15 -15.98
C LEU A 289 13.78 -9.89 -14.86
N GLU A 290 15.06 -9.70 -15.21
CA GLU A 290 16.10 -9.36 -14.24
C GLU A 290 15.86 -7.98 -13.61
N ALA A 291 15.49 -6.97 -14.41
CA ALA A 291 15.13 -5.65 -13.90
C ALA A 291 13.90 -5.73 -12.98
N LEU A 292 12.85 -6.46 -13.37
CA LEU A 292 11.68 -6.66 -12.52
C LEU A 292 12.05 -7.33 -11.18
N ALA A 293 12.92 -8.34 -11.21
CA ALA A 293 13.40 -9.00 -9.99
C ALA A 293 14.21 -8.05 -9.10
N ARG A 294 15.00 -7.14 -9.67
CA ARG A 294 15.72 -6.09 -8.93
C ARG A 294 14.75 -5.09 -8.29
N VAL A 295 13.76 -4.61 -9.05
CA VAL A 295 12.71 -3.70 -8.55
C VAL A 295 12.00 -4.32 -7.35
N THR A 296 11.53 -5.57 -7.47
CA THR A 296 10.87 -6.28 -6.37
C THR A 296 11.80 -6.45 -5.16
N ARG A 297 13.06 -6.83 -5.37
CA ARG A 297 14.03 -7.00 -4.28
C ARG A 297 14.30 -5.70 -3.54
N ASP A 298 14.51 -4.60 -4.27
CA ASP A 298 14.82 -3.31 -3.67
C ASP A 298 13.59 -2.73 -2.96
N ALA A 299 12.38 -2.97 -3.47
CA ALA A 299 11.14 -2.62 -2.78
C ALA A 299 10.94 -3.39 -1.47
N LEU A 300 11.17 -4.70 -1.45
CA LEU A 300 11.09 -5.51 -0.23
C LEU A 300 12.16 -5.12 0.80
N ARG A 301 13.35 -4.69 0.34
CA ARG A 301 14.37 -4.11 1.23
C ARG A 301 13.93 -2.79 1.82
N ALA A 302 13.33 -1.91 1.02
CA ALA A 302 12.80 -0.64 1.48
C ALA A 302 11.70 -0.85 2.53
N GLU A 303 10.79 -1.81 2.29
CA GLU A 303 9.77 -2.23 3.24
C GLU A 303 10.39 -2.65 4.58
N ALA A 304 11.29 -3.64 4.55
CA ALA A 304 11.90 -4.19 5.76
C ALA A 304 12.68 -3.13 6.55
N ALA A 305 13.42 -2.26 5.84
CA ALA A 305 14.18 -1.18 6.44
C ALA A 305 13.28 -0.15 7.12
N VAL A 306 12.24 0.33 6.45
CA VAL A 306 11.28 1.29 7.03
C VAL A 306 10.50 0.67 8.18
N THR A 307 10.00 -0.56 8.03
CA THR A 307 9.32 -1.29 9.10
C THR A 307 10.20 -1.43 10.33
N ALA A 308 11.47 -1.80 10.17
CA ALA A 308 12.41 -1.91 11.30
C ALA A 308 12.69 -0.56 11.98
N LEU A 309 12.79 0.52 11.21
CA LEU A 309 13.01 1.86 11.76
C LEU A 309 11.79 2.37 12.52
N VAL A 310 10.59 2.22 11.95
CA VAL A 310 9.34 2.58 12.63
C VAL A 310 9.14 1.73 13.87
N GLY A 311 9.42 0.43 13.81
CA GLY A 311 9.31 -0.44 14.98
C GLY A 311 10.26 -0.03 16.11
N LYS A 312 11.49 0.38 15.80
CA LYS A 312 12.40 0.96 16.81
C LYS A 312 11.82 2.22 17.43
N ALA A 313 11.24 3.12 16.63
CA ALA A 313 10.67 4.37 17.15
C ALA A 313 9.45 4.13 18.02
N VAL A 314 8.52 3.29 17.56
CA VAL A 314 7.25 3.02 18.24
C VAL A 314 7.45 2.16 19.49
N ARG A 315 8.38 1.19 19.47
CA ARG A 315 8.61 0.26 20.59
C ARG A 315 9.74 0.68 21.56
N GLY A 316 10.67 1.56 21.19
CA GLY A 316 11.86 1.79 22.02
C GLY A 316 12.57 3.15 21.91
N GLY A 317 12.05 4.11 21.13
CA GLY A 317 12.75 5.37 20.85
C GLY A 317 12.31 6.59 21.67
N SER A 318 11.13 6.55 22.30
CA SER A 318 10.60 7.72 23.02
C SER A 318 9.82 7.33 24.27
N VAL A 319 9.62 8.31 25.16
CA VAL A 319 8.77 8.21 26.37
C VAL A 319 7.28 7.96 26.03
N PHE A 320 6.94 7.86 24.74
CA PHE A 320 5.59 7.66 24.19
C PHE A 320 5.42 6.27 23.54
N GLY A 321 6.29 5.30 23.86
CA GLY A 321 6.14 3.94 23.38
C GLY A 321 4.69 3.46 23.53
N THR A 322 4.06 3.04 22.44
CA THR A 322 2.66 2.65 22.48
C THR A 322 2.57 1.32 23.22
N GLN A 323 1.82 1.26 24.33
CA GLN A 323 1.52 -0.02 25.01
C GLN A 323 0.59 -0.94 24.19
N ASN A 324 0.22 -0.52 22.98
CA ASN A 324 -0.66 -1.23 22.09
C ASN A 324 0.12 -1.79 20.89
N GLU A 325 0.53 -3.05 21.00
CA GLU A 325 1.25 -3.78 19.94
C GLU A 325 0.45 -3.89 18.64
N THR A 326 -0.89 -3.86 18.71
CA THR A 326 -1.74 -3.87 17.50
C THR A 326 -1.55 -2.56 16.72
N VAL A 327 -1.51 -1.43 17.41
CA VAL A 327 -1.24 -0.12 16.78
C VAL A 327 0.19 -0.08 16.24
N ALA A 328 1.17 -0.58 17.00
CA ALA A 328 2.56 -0.64 16.55
C ALA A 328 2.73 -1.45 15.26
N ALA A 329 2.20 -2.68 15.22
CA ALA A 329 2.22 -3.54 14.04
C ALA A 329 1.54 -2.88 12.82
N THR A 330 0.45 -2.13 13.06
CA THR A 330 -0.27 -1.41 12.00
C THR A 330 0.54 -0.22 11.46
N LEU A 331 1.18 0.57 12.33
CA LEU A 331 2.06 1.68 11.93
C LEU A 331 3.29 1.18 11.16
N GLU A 332 3.92 0.12 11.67
CA GLU A 332 5.05 -0.58 11.05
C GLU A 332 4.71 -1.06 9.63
N THR A 333 3.52 -1.65 9.47
CA THR A 333 3.04 -2.12 8.18
C THR A 333 2.69 -0.97 7.24
N ALA A 334 2.01 0.06 7.74
CA ALA A 334 1.64 1.21 6.93
C ALA A 334 2.86 1.89 6.30
N ALA A 335 3.88 2.16 7.13
CA ALA A 335 5.12 2.77 6.68
C ALA A 335 5.89 1.87 5.71
N GLY A 336 6.01 0.58 6.03
CA GLY A 336 6.70 -0.40 5.19
C GLY A 336 6.07 -0.54 3.81
N VAL A 337 4.74 -0.68 3.73
CA VAL A 337 4.03 -0.85 2.45
C VAL A 337 4.07 0.44 1.61
N ILE A 338 3.94 1.61 2.21
CA ILE A 338 4.15 2.89 1.51
C ILE A 338 5.55 2.93 0.89
N ALA A 339 6.57 2.62 1.68
CA ALA A 339 7.96 2.59 1.24
C ALA A 339 8.18 1.58 0.10
N LYS A 340 7.64 0.36 0.24
CA LYS A 340 7.65 -0.67 -0.81
C LYS A 340 7.09 -0.10 -2.11
N LYS A 341 5.86 0.41 -2.08
CA LYS A 341 5.11 0.83 -3.28
C LYS A 341 5.75 2.00 -4.02
N LEU A 342 6.30 2.97 -3.28
CA LEU A 342 7.06 4.06 -3.88
C LEU A 342 8.32 3.54 -4.59
N ALA A 343 9.07 2.62 -3.95
CA ALA A 343 10.28 2.05 -4.53
C ALA A 343 9.98 1.14 -5.74
N GLU A 344 8.86 0.40 -5.70
CA GLU A 344 8.39 -0.39 -6.84
C GLU A 344 8.11 0.49 -8.06
N HIS A 345 7.34 1.57 -7.86
CA HIS A 345 6.94 2.46 -8.95
C HIS A 345 8.12 3.21 -9.56
N GLU A 346 8.95 3.85 -8.71
CA GLU A 346 10.13 4.57 -9.20
C GLU A 346 11.15 3.61 -9.83
N GLY A 347 11.36 2.42 -9.25
CA GLY A 347 12.24 1.41 -9.81
C GLY A 347 11.76 0.93 -11.18
N PHE A 348 10.48 0.62 -11.33
CA PHE A 348 9.89 0.24 -12.60
C PHE A 348 10.10 1.32 -13.67
N CYS A 349 9.74 2.57 -13.37
CA CYS A 349 9.92 3.69 -14.28
C CYS A 349 11.38 3.92 -14.68
N TYR A 350 12.32 3.75 -13.74
CA TYR A 350 13.75 3.87 -14.03
C TYR A 350 14.21 2.83 -15.06
N TYR A 351 13.90 1.55 -14.85
CA TYR A 351 14.32 0.49 -15.78
C TYR A 351 13.60 0.59 -17.14
N GLN A 352 12.32 0.99 -17.16
CA GLN A 352 11.58 1.20 -18.41
C GLN A 352 12.29 2.24 -19.30
N VAL A 353 12.80 3.31 -18.71
CA VAL A 353 13.49 4.37 -19.44
C VAL A 353 14.90 3.95 -19.88
N ILE A 354 15.67 3.31 -19.00
CA ILE A 354 17.04 2.89 -19.32
C ILE A 354 17.04 1.79 -20.39
N GLU A 355 16.19 0.77 -20.25
CA GLU A 355 16.14 -0.36 -21.19
C GLU A 355 15.41 0.00 -22.49
N GLY A 356 14.33 0.79 -22.42
CA GLY A 356 13.63 1.25 -23.64
C GLY A 356 14.51 2.11 -24.56
N THR A 357 15.52 2.79 -24.00
CA THR A 357 16.52 3.53 -24.78
C THR A 357 17.52 2.60 -25.48
N LEU A 358 17.87 1.47 -24.87
CA LEU A 358 18.75 0.47 -25.49
C LEU A 358 18.12 -0.12 -26.75
N THR A 359 16.81 -0.40 -26.71
CA THR A 359 16.09 -0.97 -27.86
C THR A 359 16.01 0.01 -29.04
N GLN A 360 15.90 1.32 -28.78
CA GLN A 360 15.91 2.35 -29.84
C GLN A 360 17.30 2.52 -30.48
N HIS A 361 18.39 2.40 -29.72
CA HIS A 361 19.75 2.50 -30.26
C HIS A 361 20.16 1.29 -31.12
N PHE A 362 19.70 0.08 -30.79
CA PHE A 362 19.96 -1.10 -31.62
C PHE A 362 19.24 -1.06 -32.97
N LEU A 363 18.07 -0.41 -33.04
CA LEU A 363 17.30 -0.27 -34.28
C LEU A 363 17.75 0.91 -35.17
N SER A 364 18.59 1.81 -34.65
CA SER A 364 19.10 2.98 -35.37
C SER A 364 20.57 2.88 -35.76
N SER A 365 21.24 1.74 -35.52
CA SER A 365 22.54 1.49 -36.14
C SER A 365 22.35 1.31 -37.66
N PRO A 366 22.97 2.15 -38.50
CA PRO A 366 22.89 1.99 -39.94
C PRO A 366 23.48 0.62 -40.29
N GLN A 367 22.71 -0.20 -41.01
CA GLN A 367 23.25 -1.41 -41.62
C GLN A 367 24.44 -1.00 -42.47
N ILE A 368 25.64 -1.37 -42.02
CA ILE A 368 26.85 -1.31 -42.83
C ILE A 368 26.67 -2.38 -43.89
N THR A 369 26.11 -1.98 -45.03
CA THR A 369 26.11 -2.78 -46.25
C THR A 369 27.55 -2.91 -46.72
N HIS A 370 28.04 -4.15 -46.72
CA HIS A 370 29.29 -4.55 -47.37
C HIS A 370 29.08 -4.80 -48.86
#